data_AF-A0A1G0DZ19-F1
#
_entry.id   AF-A0A1G0DZ19-F1
#
_cell.length_a   1.000
_cell.length_b   1.000
_cell.length_c   1.000
_cell.angle_alpha   90.00
_cell.angle_beta   90.00
_cell.angle_gamma   90.00
#
_symmetry.space_group_name_H-M   'P 1'
#
loop_
_entity.id
_entity.type
_entity.pdbx_description
1 polymer ?
#
loop_
_entity_poly.entity_id
_entity_poly.type
_entity_poly.pdbx_seq_one_letter_code
_entity_poly.pdbx_strand_id
1 'polypeptide(L)'
;MFEHFRQPLLFFPLFVRRIILCSLFSFSLLAITIIIGGFIFHYLEKWSWIDAFLNAILLMTGCGFNKIITMPMTKIYSSFYILISTIIYYSVLILFFAPLVHRLMHALHLEIENKKYYKKDS
;
A
#
# COMPACT_ATOMS: atom_id res chain seq x y z
N MET A 1 2.58 -2.45 25.07
CA MET A 1 2.87 -3.63 25.90
C MET A 1 3.83 -4.50 25.10
N PHE A 2 5.09 -4.57 25.53
CA PHE A 2 6.25 -5.01 24.74
C PHE A 2 6.30 -6.54 24.61
N GLU A 3 6.41 -7.07 23.38
CA GLU A 3 6.64 -8.51 23.14
C GLU A 3 8.14 -8.82 23.00
N HIS A 4 8.57 -9.84 23.75
CA HIS A 4 9.94 -10.29 23.95
C HIS A 4 10.54 -11.00 22.72
N PHE A 5 11.82 -10.76 22.46
CA PHE A 5 12.67 -11.30 21.38
C PHE A 5 12.94 -12.84 21.43
N ARG A 6 12.13 -13.61 22.15
CA ARG A 6 12.28 -15.08 22.32
C ARG A 6 10.94 -15.80 22.28
N GLN A 7 10.19 -15.66 21.18
CA GLN A 7 9.10 -16.58 20.87
C GLN A 7 9.44 -17.37 19.60
N PRO A 8 9.24 -18.70 19.61
CA PRO A 8 9.60 -19.58 18.50
C PRO A 8 8.79 -19.17 17.27
N LEU A 9 9.42 -19.22 16.09
CA LEU A 9 8.85 -18.88 14.77
C LEU A 9 7.37 -19.27 14.70
N LEU A 10 6.49 -18.28 14.83
CA LEU A 10 5.05 -18.47 14.81
C LEU A 10 4.68 -19.28 13.56
N PHE A 11 4.08 -20.45 13.79
CA PHE A 11 3.56 -21.38 12.79
C PHE A 11 2.98 -20.62 11.58
N PHE A 12 3.47 -20.92 10.37
CA PHE A 12 3.06 -20.34 9.08
C PHE A 12 1.57 -19.95 8.95
N PRO A 13 0.56 -20.72 9.41
CA PRO A 13 -0.85 -20.34 9.31
C PRO A 13 -1.26 -19.10 10.13
N LEU A 14 -0.65 -18.85 11.29
CA LEU A 14 -0.96 -17.65 12.09
C LEU A 14 -0.34 -16.39 11.50
N PHE A 15 0.84 -16.52 10.88
CA PHE A 15 1.49 -15.45 10.13
C PHE A 15 0.67 -15.04 8.89
N VAL A 16 0.20 -16.02 8.10
CA VAL A 16 -0.65 -15.78 6.92
C VAL A 16 -1.99 -15.17 7.33
N ARG A 17 -2.60 -15.62 8.42
CA ARG A 17 -3.84 -15.02 8.94
C ARG A 17 -3.68 -13.55 9.30
N ARG A 18 -2.56 -13.15 9.94
CA ARG A 18 -2.27 -11.73 10.22
C ARG A 18 -2.09 -10.93 8.94
N ILE A 19 -1.39 -11.48 7.95
CA ILE A 19 -1.21 -10.83 6.63
C ILE A 19 -2.56 -10.65 5.93
N ILE A 20 -3.43 -11.66 5.93
CA ILE A 20 -4.75 -11.58 5.30
C ILE A 20 -5.62 -10.52 5.99
N LEU A 21 -5.65 -10.50 7.32
CA LEU A 21 -6.40 -9.50 8.09
C LEU A 21 -5.88 -8.07 7.86
N CYS A 22 -4.55 -7.88 7.90
CA CYS A 22 -3.95 -6.59 7.57
C CYS A 22 -4.21 -6.19 6.12
N SER A 23 -4.13 -7.13 5.18
CA SER A 23 -4.41 -6.88 3.76
C SER A 23 -5.87 -6.51 3.53
N LEU A 24 -6.82 -7.18 4.18
CA LEU A 24 -8.24 -6.82 4.17
C LEU A 24 -8.47 -5.42 4.72
N PHE A 25 -7.84 -5.10 5.85
CA PHE A 25 -7.94 -3.77 6.46
C PHE A 25 -7.35 -2.70 5.55
N SER A 26 -6.17 -2.92 4.98
CA SER A 26 -5.51 -2.03 4.02
C SER A 26 -6.32 -1.84 2.74
N PHE A 27 -6.91 -2.91 2.21
CA PHE A 27 -7.77 -2.84 1.04
C PHE A 27 -9.06 -2.05 1.31
N SER A 28 -9.67 -2.25 2.48
CA SER A 28 -10.81 -1.45 2.94
C SER A 28 -10.46 0.03 3.06
N LEU A 29 -9.29 0.34 3.64
CA LEU A 29 -8.80 1.72 3.78
C LEU A 29 -8.60 2.40 2.40
N LEU A 30 -8.03 1.67 1.43
CA LEU A 30 -7.91 2.13 0.04
C LEU A 30 -9.28 2.36 -0.60
N ALA A 31 -10.19 1.40 -0.48
CA ALA A 31 -11.54 1.50 -1.04
C ALA A 31 -12.28 2.73 -0.49
N ILE A 32 -12.20 2.98 0.82
CA ILE A 32 -12.80 4.16 1.46
C ILE A 32 -12.17 5.44 0.90
N THR A 33 -10.84 5.47 0.75
CA THR A 33 -10.12 6.63 0.19
C THR A 33 -10.52 6.93 -1.27
N ILE A 34 -10.70 5.89 -2.08
CA ILE A 34 -11.19 5.99 -3.46
C ILE A 34 -12.64 6.51 -3.47
N ILE A 35 -13.50 5.97 -2.62
CA ILE A 35 -14.92 6.36 -2.52
C ILE A 35 -15.09 7.81 -2.12
N ILE A 36 -14.37 8.25 -1.10
CA ILE A 36 -14.42 9.65 -0.65
C ILE A 36 -13.92 10.58 -1.76
N GLY A 37 -12.80 10.23 -2.40
CA GLY A 37 -12.24 11.02 -3.52
C GLY A 37 -13.20 11.12 -4.70
N GLY A 38 -13.70 9.97 -5.17
CA GLY A 38 -14.64 9.90 -6.28
C GLY A 38 -15.95 10.65 -6.01
N PHE A 39 -16.49 10.56 -4.78
CA PHE A 39 -17.71 11.26 -4.41
C PHE A 39 -17.53 12.79 -4.46
N ILE A 40 -16.41 13.30 -3.94
CA ILE A 40 -16.12 14.74 -3.94
C ILE A 40 -15.88 15.26 -5.36
N PHE A 41 -15.16 14.51 -6.20
CA PHE A 41 -14.99 14.87 -7.62
C PHE A 41 -16.33 14.86 -8.37
N HIS A 42 -17.18 13.86 -8.13
CA HIS A 42 -18.51 13.80 -8.73
C HIS A 42 -19.36 15.01 -8.31
N TYR A 43 -19.34 15.38 -7.03
CA TYR A 43 -20.14 16.48 -6.51
C TYR A 43 -19.65 17.86 -6.97
N LEU A 44 -18.34 18.11 -6.94
CA LEU A 44 -17.77 19.41 -7.28
C LEU A 44 -17.66 19.65 -8.79
N GLU A 45 -17.22 18.65 -9.56
CA GLU A 45 -16.99 18.78 -11.01
C GLU A 45 -18.14 18.24 -11.87
N LYS A 46 -19.14 17.58 -11.28
CA LYS A 46 -20.26 16.93 -12.01
C LYS A 46 -19.80 15.89 -13.04
N TRP A 47 -18.62 15.31 -12.86
CA TRP A 47 -18.11 14.24 -13.72
C TRP A 47 -18.96 12.98 -13.59
N SER A 48 -18.95 12.07 -14.57
CA SER A 48 -19.59 10.76 -14.38
C SER A 48 -18.93 10.01 -13.21
N TRP A 49 -19.65 9.12 -12.54
CA TRP A 49 -19.08 8.31 -11.44
C TRP A 49 -17.81 7.61 -11.87
N ILE A 50 -17.82 6.99 -13.05
CA ILE A 50 -16.68 6.25 -13.61
C ILE A 50 -15.47 7.16 -13.78
N ASP A 51 -15.66 8.35 -14.35
CA ASP A 51 -14.59 9.33 -14.51
C ASP A 51 -14.06 9.84 -13.17
N ALA A 52 -14.95 10.07 -12.21
CA ALA A 52 -14.59 10.58 -10.89
C ALA A 52 -13.74 9.57 -10.11
N PHE A 53 -14.15 8.29 -10.10
CA PHE A 53 -13.37 7.21 -9.49
C PHE A 53 -12.04 6.99 -10.20
N LEU A 54 -12.04 6.98 -11.53
CA LEU A 54 -10.83 6.81 -12.33
C LEU A 54 -9.81 7.93 -12.04
N ASN A 55 -10.25 9.19 -11.96
CA ASN A 55 -9.36 10.29 -11.61
C ASN A 55 -8.90 10.23 -10.14
N ALA A 56 -9.73 9.78 -9.20
CA ALA A 56 -9.29 9.55 -7.81
C ALA A 56 -8.15 8.52 -7.74
N ILE A 57 -8.25 7.43 -8.50
CA ILE A 57 -7.20 6.40 -8.60
C ILE A 57 -5.94 6.97 -9.26
N LEU A 58 -6.07 7.66 -10.40
CA LEU A 58 -4.91 8.24 -11.09
C LEU A 58 -4.16 9.28 -10.24
N LEU A 59 -4.88 10.02 -9.40
CA LEU A 59 -4.27 10.98 -8.49
C LEU A 59 -3.46 10.31 -7.38
N MET A 60 -4.00 9.27 -6.73
CA MET A 60 -3.27 8.59 -5.66
C MET A 60 -2.06 7.80 -6.18
N THR A 61 -2.08 7.36 -7.44
CA THR A 61 -0.93 6.70 -8.07
C THR A 61 0.09 7.70 -8.61
N GLY A 62 -0.24 8.99 -8.68
CA GLY A 62 0.62 10.04 -9.25
C GLY A 62 0.63 10.09 -10.78
N CYS A 63 -0.33 9.45 -11.45
CA CYS A 63 -0.45 9.46 -12.91
C CYS A 63 -1.12 10.74 -13.46
N GLY A 64 -1.68 11.58 -12.59
CA GLY A 64 -2.31 12.86 -12.95
C GLY A 64 -3.80 12.76 -13.23
N PHE A 65 -4.33 13.63 -14.09
CA PHE A 65 -5.75 13.69 -14.43
C PHE A 65 -6.02 13.25 -15.87
N ASN A 66 -7.13 12.54 -16.06
CA ASN A 66 -7.69 12.27 -17.38
C ASN A 66 -8.61 13.41 -17.85
N LYS A 67 -9.20 14.17 -16.93
CA LYS A 67 -10.09 15.32 -17.23
C LYS A 67 -9.61 16.61 -16.58
N ILE A 68 -9.84 17.73 -17.27
CA ILE A 68 -9.45 19.06 -16.78
C ILE A 68 -10.36 19.46 -15.61
N ILE A 69 -9.75 19.85 -14.49
CA ILE A 69 -10.45 20.41 -13.33
C ILE A 69 -10.91 21.84 -13.65
N THR A 70 -12.22 22.07 -13.57
CA THR A 70 -12.84 23.37 -13.88
C THR A 70 -13.05 24.22 -12.63
N MET A 71 -13.40 23.61 -11.48
CA MET A 71 -13.71 24.36 -10.26
C MET A 71 -12.46 24.66 -9.41
N PRO A 72 -12.31 25.89 -8.90
CA PRO A 72 -11.17 26.25 -8.07
C PRO A 72 -11.15 25.49 -6.73
N MET A 73 -12.33 25.20 -6.16
CA MET A 73 -12.44 24.42 -4.91
C MET A 73 -11.93 22.99 -5.09
N THR A 74 -12.21 22.37 -6.24
CA THR A 74 -11.71 21.03 -6.57
C THR A 74 -10.18 21.02 -6.68
N LYS A 75 -9.56 22.08 -7.22
CA LYS A 75 -8.10 22.16 -7.31
C LYS A 75 -7.45 22.12 -5.93
N ILE A 76 -7.95 22.93 -4.99
CA ILE A 76 -7.43 22.95 -3.61
C ILE A 76 -7.62 21.58 -2.95
N TYR A 77 -8.83 21.03 -3.03
CA TYR A 77 -9.13 19.69 -2.51
C TYR A 77 -8.19 18.63 -3.10
N SER A 78 -7.97 18.66 -4.42
CA SER A 78 -7.14 17.68 -5.11
C SER A 78 -5.70 17.70 -4.63
N SER A 79 -5.13 18.86 -4.30
CA SER A 79 -3.78 18.96 -3.74
C SER A 79 -3.66 18.24 -2.39
N PHE A 80 -4.62 18.44 -1.49
CA PHE A 80 -4.65 17.74 -0.20
C PHE A 80 -4.94 16.25 -0.38
N TYR A 81 -5.86 15.92 -1.30
CA TYR A 81 -6.22 14.54 -1.62
C TYR A 81 -5.00 13.76 -2.14
N ILE A 82 -4.24 14.31 -3.09
CA ILE A 82 -3.02 13.67 -3.62
C ILE A 82 -2.06 13.37 -2.47
N LEU A 83 -1.77 14.35 -1.60
CA LEU A 83 -0.83 14.14 -0.50
C LEU A 83 -1.25 13.01 0.44
N ILE A 84 -2.50 13.03 0.91
CA ILE A 84 -3.00 12.06 1.88
C ILE A 84 -3.17 10.68 1.25
N SER A 85 -3.82 10.60 0.08
CA SER A 85 -4.11 9.34 -0.61
C SER A 85 -2.84 8.64 -1.08
N THR A 86 -1.83 9.40 -1.54
CA THR A 86 -0.54 8.85 -1.95
C THR A 86 0.20 8.21 -0.78
N ILE A 87 0.20 8.86 0.39
CA ILE A 87 0.82 8.29 1.61
C ILE A 87 0.11 6.99 2.01
N ILE A 88 -1.23 6.98 1.98
CA ILE A 88 -2.02 5.77 2.28
C ILE A 88 -1.70 4.66 1.27
N TYR A 89 -1.69 4.98 -0.02
CA TYR A 89 -1.41 4.04 -1.11
C TYR A 89 -0.03 3.38 -0.96
N TYR A 90 1.03 4.17 -0.79
CA TYR A 90 2.37 3.63 -0.60
C TYR A 90 2.52 2.86 0.73
N SER A 91 1.84 3.29 1.80
CA SER A 91 1.82 2.55 3.06
C SER A 91 1.24 1.15 2.88
N VAL A 92 0.14 1.02 2.12
CA VAL A 92 -0.46 -0.27 1.79
C VAL A 92 0.47 -1.12 0.91
N LEU A 93 1.12 -0.51 -0.10
CA LEU A 93 2.11 -1.22 -0.92
C LEU A 93 3.25 -1.78 -0.06
N ILE A 94 3.82 -0.97 0.84
CA ILE A 94 4.88 -1.42 1.75
C ILE A 94 4.40 -2.58 2.62
N LEU A 95 3.18 -2.50 3.17
CA LEU A 95 2.60 -3.57 3.97
C LEU A 95 2.45 -4.88 3.18
N PHE A 96 2.11 -4.77 1.90
CA PHE A 96 1.98 -5.92 1.00
C PHE A 96 3.34 -6.51 0.61
N PHE A 97 4.34 -5.66 0.36
CA PHE A 97 5.70 -6.09 -0.03
C PHE A 97 6.58 -6.50 1.15
N ALA A 98 6.31 -6.05 2.38
CA ALA A 98 7.07 -6.39 3.58
C ALA A 98 7.36 -7.90 3.76
N PRO A 99 6.37 -8.81 3.69
CA PRO A 99 6.64 -10.25 3.81
C PRO A 99 7.48 -10.81 2.65
N LEU A 100 7.33 -10.26 1.43
CA LEU A 100 8.12 -10.65 0.27
C LEU A 100 9.60 -10.26 0.45
N VAL A 101 9.83 -9.01 0.85
CA VAL A 101 11.18 -8.48 1.12
C VAL A 101 11.84 -9.25 2.27
N HIS A 102 11.11 -9.49 3.36
CA HIS A 102 11.63 -10.27 4.48
C HIS A 102 12.01 -11.70 4.06
N ARG A 103 11.19 -12.35 3.23
CA ARG A 103 11.49 -13.69 2.69
C ARG A 103 12.71 -13.68 1.78
N LEU A 104 12.84 -12.68 0.92
CA LEU A 104 13.99 -12.51 0.02
C LEU A 104 15.29 -12.28 0.80
N MET A 105 15.26 -11.41 1.82
CA MET A 105 16.42 -11.16 2.69
C MET A 105 16.85 -12.42 3.45
N HIS A 106 15.89 -13.18 3.98
CA HIS A 106 16.20 -14.43 4.68
C HIS A 106 16.80 -15.48 3.72
N ALA A 107 16.27 -15.60 2.49
CA ALA A 107 16.83 -16.51 1.49
C ALA A 107 18.26 -16.12 1.08
N LEU A 108 18.53 -14.83 0.90
CA LEU A 108 19.86 -14.33 0.55
C LEU A 108 20.87 -14.56 1.69
N HIS A 109 20.47 -14.34 2.95
CA HIS A 109 21.36 -14.55 4.09
C HIS A 109 21.76 -16.03 4.23
N LEU A 110 20.82 -16.95 4.02
CA LEU A 110 21.08 -18.39 4.01
C LEU A 110 22.09 -18.78 2.91
N GLU A 111 22.01 -18.17 1.73
CA GLU A 111 22.95 -18.43 0.64
C GLU A 111 24.37 -17.94 0.98
N ILE A 112 24.49 -16.78 1.63
CA ILE A 112 25.78 -16.22 2.07
C ILE A 112 26.43 -17.08 3.16
N GLU A 113 25.63 -17.55 4.14
CA GLU A 113 26.14 -18.41 5.22
C GLU A 113 26.60 -19.76 4.68
N ASN A 114 25.83 -20.39 3.79
CA ASN A 114 26.18 -21.67 3.16
C ASN A 114 27.47 -21.56 2.33
N LYS A 115 27.66 -20.44 1.60
CA LYS A 115 28.89 -20.18 0.83
C LYS A 115 30.13 -19.99 1.72
N LYS A 116 29.96 -19.55 2.97
CA LYS A 116 31.04 -19.42 3.97
C LYS A 116 31.48 -20.78 4.52
N TYR A 117 30.55 -21.72 4.68
CA TYR A 117 30.85 -23.08 5.13
C TYR A 117 31.67 -23.86 4.09
N TYR A 118 31.29 -23.81 2.81
CA TYR A 118 32.05 -24.48 1.74
C TYR A 118 33.48 -23.97 1.53
N LYS A 119 33.79 -22.74 1.97
CA LYS A 119 35.13 -22.15 1.85
C LYS A 119 36.03 -22.39 3.07
N LYS A 120 35.49 -22.99 4.14
CA LYS A 120 36.23 -23.28 5.38
C LYS A 120 36.73 -24.72 5.44
N ASP A 121 36.15 -25.61 4.65
CA ASP A 121 36.50 -27.03 4.53
C ASP A 121 37.37 -27.35 3.28
N SER A 122 37.86 -26.33 2.58
CA SER A 122 38.75 -26.40 1.40
C SER A 122 40.07 -25.70 1.67
#